data_AF-E7RJX2-F1
#
_entry.id   AF-E7RJX2-F1
#
_cell.length_a   1.000
_cell.length_b   1.000
_cell.length_c   1.000
_cell.angle_alpha   90.00
_cell.angle_beta   90.00
_cell.angle_gamma   90.00
#
_symmetry.space_group_name_H-M   'P 1'
#
loop_
_entity.id
_entity.type
_entity.pdbx_description
1 polymer ?
#
loop_
_entity_poly.entity_id
_entity_poly.type
_entity_poly.pdbx_seq_one_letter_code
_entity_poly.pdbx_strand_id
1 'polypeptide(L)'
;MKNDFRMQYPLWMMGFIVVLGLFLFGVNSPETTEIVNTETEQSFLVEYGLVQGFIILGSIVLYLIMLFVFYMKIRRHNKMNPTQKIPSFAIRPPEYLEQDEGMTHITRKASQKVYTFMTWSLPGLAVFAMFSPLSRIYTVLAILVVAFLQYVIYYREIRKHLREEDE
;
A
#
# COMPACT_ATOMS: atom_id res chain seq x y z
N MET A 1 10.11 -20.13 -10.77
CA MET A 1 9.48 -18.79 -10.68
C MET A 1 8.62 -18.52 -9.44
N LYS A 2 7.97 -19.49 -8.78
CA LYS A 2 7.03 -19.25 -7.64
C LYS A 2 7.57 -18.46 -6.43
N ASN A 3 8.89 -18.41 -6.21
CA ASN A 3 9.53 -17.74 -5.07
C ASN A 3 10.37 -16.51 -5.47
N ASP A 4 10.19 -15.96 -6.67
CA ASP A 4 10.90 -14.74 -7.04
C ASP A 4 10.44 -13.57 -6.14
N PHE A 5 11.40 -12.81 -5.63
CA PHE A 5 11.14 -11.61 -4.84
C PHE A 5 10.39 -10.55 -5.63
N ARG A 6 10.62 -10.46 -6.95
CA ARG A 6 9.95 -9.51 -7.84
C ARG A 6 8.44 -9.70 -7.86
N MET A 7 8.01 -10.96 -7.85
CA MET A 7 6.59 -11.34 -7.75
C MET A 7 5.95 -10.97 -6.41
N GLN A 8 6.76 -10.91 -5.34
CA GLN A 8 6.31 -10.54 -4.01
C GLN A 8 6.36 -9.03 -3.76
N TYR A 9 7.07 -8.26 -4.59
CA TYR A 9 7.27 -6.84 -4.39
C TYR A 9 5.96 -6.04 -4.34
N PRO A 10 4.98 -6.25 -5.25
CA PRO A 10 3.68 -5.59 -5.15
C PRO A 10 2.92 -5.90 -3.85
N LEU A 11 3.07 -7.12 -3.32
CA LEU A 11 2.47 -7.51 -2.03
C LEU A 11 3.08 -6.73 -0.86
N TRP A 12 4.40 -6.50 -0.89
CA TRP A 12 5.08 -5.67 0.10
C TRP A 12 4.59 -4.23 0.05
N MET A 13 4.47 -3.64 -1.15
CA MET A 13 3.97 -2.27 -1.31
C MET A 13 2.53 -2.13 -0.78
N MET A 14 1.64 -3.09 -1.08
CA MET A 14 0.30 -3.15 -0.52
C MET A 14 0.32 -3.21 1.02
N GLY A 15 1.18 -4.05 1.59
CA GLY A 15 1.35 -4.14 3.05
C GLY A 15 1.80 -2.81 3.68
N PHE A 16 2.79 -2.15 3.09
CA PHE A 16 3.25 -0.84 3.57
C PHE A 16 2.13 0.22 3.53
N ILE A 17 1.33 0.24 2.46
CA ILE A 17 0.19 1.16 2.33
C ILE A 17 -0.85 0.90 3.42
N VAL A 18 -1.17 -0.36 3.71
CA VAL A 18 -2.13 -0.72 4.77
C VAL A 18 -1.66 -0.23 6.14
N VAL A 19 -0.39 -0.47 6.49
CA VAL A 19 0.17 -0.02 7.78
C VAL A 19 0.18 1.50 7.87
N LEU A 20 0.48 2.19 6.76
CA LEU A 20 0.43 3.65 6.70
C LEU A 20 -1.02 4.17 6.85
N GLY A 21 -2.01 3.46 6.33
CA GLY A 21 -3.43 3.73 6.58
C GLY A 21 -3.82 3.57 8.06
N LEU A 22 -3.32 2.54 8.75
CA LEU A 22 -3.52 2.36 10.19
C LEU A 22 -2.88 3.50 11.00
N PHE A 23 -1.68 3.93 10.62
CA PHE A 23 -1.02 5.08 11.22
C PHE A 23 -1.83 6.37 11.02
N LEU A 24 -2.29 6.63 9.79
CA LEU A 24 -3.14 7.77 9.47
C LEU A 24 -4.42 7.76 10.32
N PHE A 25 -5.06 6.61 10.46
CA PHE A 25 -6.25 6.45 11.30
C PHE A 25 -5.95 6.77 12.77
N GLY A 26 -4.86 6.24 13.32
CA GLY A 26 -4.46 6.50 14.70
C GLY A 26 -4.15 7.97 14.97
N VAL A 27 -3.46 8.67 14.07
CA VAL A 27 -3.11 10.09 14.26
C VAL A 27 -4.35 11.00 14.22
N ASN A 28 -5.43 10.56 13.57
CA ASN A 28 -6.58 11.41 13.29
C ASN A 28 -7.89 10.94 13.94
N SER A 29 -7.86 9.87 14.74
CA SER A 29 -9.01 9.46 15.56
C SER A 29 -9.24 10.47 16.69
N PRO A 30 -10.50 10.82 17.01
CA PRO A 30 -10.81 11.70 18.13
C PRO A 30 -10.29 11.12 19.46
N GLU A 31 -9.60 11.95 20.25
CA GLU A 31 -9.06 11.55 21.57
C GLU A 31 -10.18 11.32 22.61
N THR A 32 -11.29 12.04 22.46
CA THR A 32 -12.46 11.96 23.34
C THR A 32 -13.74 11.90 22.51
N THR A 33 -14.67 11.03 22.88
CA THR A 33 -16.05 11.09 22.38
C THR A 33 -17.00 11.35 23.53
N GLU A 34 -17.85 12.35 23.38
CA GLU A 34 -18.94 12.62 24.32
C GLU A 34 -20.12 11.73 23.94
N ILE A 35 -20.50 10.82 24.83
CA ILE A 35 -21.73 10.04 24.71
C ILE A 35 -22.77 10.77 25.54
N VAL A 36 -23.68 11.47 24.87
CA VAL A 36 -24.80 12.18 25.51
C VAL A 36 -25.96 11.21 25.63
N ASN A 37 -26.38 10.93 26.87
CA ASN A 37 -27.57 10.12 27.12
C ASN A 37 -28.79 11.05 27.18
N THR A 38 -29.51 11.16 26.07
CA THR A 38 -30.64 12.08 25.88
C THR A 38 -31.78 11.88 26.88
N GLU A 39 -31.88 10.71 27.51
CA GLU A 39 -32.93 10.40 28.49
C GLU A 39 -32.62 10.88 29.92
N THR A 40 -31.35 11.15 30.24
CA THR A 40 -30.92 11.51 31.61
C THR A 40 -30.17 12.84 31.68
N GLU A 41 -29.99 13.54 30.56
CA GLU A 41 -29.15 14.74 30.42
C GLU A 41 -27.72 14.55 30.97
N GLN A 42 -27.27 13.30 31.10
CA GLN A 42 -25.91 12.97 31.53
C GLN A 42 -25.02 12.80 30.30
N SER A 43 -23.90 13.50 30.26
CA SER A 43 -22.83 13.26 29.30
C SER A 43 -21.68 12.50 29.96
N PHE A 44 -21.25 11.43 29.29
CA PHE A 44 -20.05 10.69 29.65
C PHE A 44 -18.95 11.01 28.64
N LEU A 45 -17.81 11.50 29.14
CA LEU A 45 -16.60 11.65 28.34
C LEU A 45 -15.81 10.35 28.41
N VAL A 46 -15.67 9.68 27.26
CA VAL A 46 -14.82 8.50 27.13
C VAL A 46 -13.51 8.91 26.45
N GLU A 47 -12.40 8.78 27.17
CA GLU A 47 -11.06 9.07 26.68
C GLU A 47 -10.44 7.82 26.05
N TYR A 48 -10.15 7.89 24.74
CA TYR A 48 -9.55 6.80 23.97
C TYR A 48 -8.04 6.97 23.75
N GLY A 49 -7.42 7.93 24.42
CA GLY A 49 -6.00 8.30 24.23
C GLY A 49 -5.04 7.11 24.31
N LEU A 50 -5.28 6.15 25.22
CA LEU A 50 -4.46 4.94 25.32
C LEU A 50 -4.57 4.04 24.08
N VAL A 51 -5.79 3.78 23.60
CA VAL A 51 -6.04 2.95 22.42
C VAL A 51 -5.41 3.60 21.18
N GLN A 52 -5.57 4.90 21.04
CA GLN A 52 -4.96 5.69 19.98
C GLN A 52 -3.42 5.59 20.02
N GLY A 53 -2.82 5.77 21.20
CA GLY A 53 -1.39 5.62 21.42
C GLY A 53 -0.87 4.25 21.02
N PHE A 54 -1.62 3.17 21.32
CA PHE A 54 -1.28 1.81 20.89
C PHE A 54 -1.35 1.65 19.37
N ILE A 55 -2.35 2.22 18.69
CA ILE A 55 -2.46 2.16 17.22
C ILE A 55 -1.28 2.89 16.57
N ILE A 56 -0.93 4.09 17.06
CA ILE A 56 0.17 4.89 16.53
C ILE A 56 1.51 4.16 16.75
N LEU A 57 1.84 3.80 17.99
CA LEU A 57 3.09 3.12 18.30
C LEU A 57 3.17 1.75 17.62
N GLY A 58 2.08 1.00 17.63
CA GLY A 58 1.98 -0.32 16.99
C GLY A 58 2.21 -0.25 15.50
N SER A 59 1.62 0.73 14.80
CA SER A 59 1.82 0.93 13.36
C SER A 59 3.25 1.35 13.02
N ILE A 60 3.89 2.22 13.83
CA ILE A 60 5.31 2.59 13.66
C ILE A 60 6.21 1.36 13.82
N VAL A 61 6.05 0.61 14.92
CA VAL A 61 6.86 -0.60 15.18
C VAL A 61 6.68 -1.63 14.07
N LEU A 62 5.44 -1.87 13.65
CA LEU A 62 5.13 -2.78 12.55
C LEU A 62 5.78 -2.32 11.24
N TYR A 63 5.73 -1.02 10.93
CA TYR A 63 6.35 -0.47 9.74
C TYR A 63 7.87 -0.66 9.75
N LEU A 64 8.53 -0.43 10.88
CA LEU A 64 9.98 -0.67 11.04
C LEU A 64 10.35 -2.15 10.89
N ILE A 65 9.56 -3.06 11.48
CA ILE A 65 9.75 -4.51 11.32
C ILE A 65 9.61 -4.88 9.84
N MET A 66 8.57 -4.37 9.15
CA MET A 66 8.37 -4.63 7.73
C MET A 66 9.54 -4.11 6.88
N LEU A 67 10.03 -2.90 7.14
CA LEU A 67 11.21 -2.35 6.46
C LEU A 67 12.43 -3.23 6.67
N PHE A 68 12.67 -3.67 7.91
CA PHE A 68 13.80 -4.55 8.23
C PHE A 68 13.72 -5.88 7.48
N VAL A 69 12.56 -6.55 7.50
CA VAL A 69 12.36 -7.82 6.78
C VAL A 69 12.49 -7.63 5.27
N PHE A 70 11.92 -6.54 4.74
CA PHE A 70 12.01 -6.20 3.32
C PHE A 70 13.46 -5.98 2.89
N TYR A 71 14.23 -5.24 3.68
CA TYR A 71 15.66 -5.02 3.46
C TYR A 71 16.46 -6.32 3.47
N MET A 72 16.20 -7.20 4.43
CA MET A 72 16.84 -8.53 4.51
C MET A 72 16.52 -9.37 3.27
N LYS A 73 15.27 -9.33 2.78
CA LYS A 73 14.89 -10.02 1.54
C LYS A 73 15.61 -9.46 0.31
N ILE A 74 15.72 -8.14 0.17
CA ILE A 74 16.48 -7.51 -0.93
C ILE A 74 17.95 -7.93 -0.87
N ARG A 75 18.60 -7.85 0.30
CA ARG A 75 19.99 -8.28 0.46
C ARG A 75 20.18 -9.74 0.07
N ARG A 76 19.27 -10.62 0.50
CA ARG A 76 19.31 -12.04 0.14
C ARG A 76 19.16 -12.25 -1.36
N HIS A 77 18.21 -11.56 -2.00
CA HIS A 77 18.01 -11.62 -3.45
C HIS A 77 19.27 -11.16 -4.21
N ASN A 78 19.86 -10.02 -3.82
CA ASN A 78 21.06 -9.48 -4.46
C ASN A 78 22.30 -10.36 -4.29
N LYS A 79 22.38 -11.13 -3.18
CA LYS A 79 23.45 -12.12 -2.97
C LYS A 79 23.28 -13.35 -3.86
N MET A 80 22.04 -13.79 -4.08
CA MET A 80 21.74 -14.96 -4.92
C MET A 80 21.76 -14.64 -6.41
N ASN A 81 21.43 -13.39 -6.78
CA ASN A 81 21.36 -12.92 -8.17
C ASN A 81 22.30 -11.72 -8.39
N PRO A 82 23.63 -11.94 -8.42
CA PRO A 82 24.61 -10.86 -8.52
C PRO A 82 24.56 -10.10 -9.86
N THR A 83 24.06 -10.74 -10.91
CA THR A 83 23.85 -10.16 -12.24
C THR A 83 22.58 -9.30 -12.34
N GLN A 84 21.65 -9.45 -11.41
CA GLN A 84 20.35 -8.78 -11.44
C GLN A 84 20.03 -8.16 -10.07
N LYS A 85 20.91 -7.26 -9.61
CA LYS A 85 20.77 -6.59 -8.32
C LYS A 85 19.62 -5.58 -8.36
N ILE A 86 18.82 -5.58 -7.31
CA ILE A 86 17.82 -4.55 -7.03
C ILE A 86 18.50 -3.47 -6.18
N PRO A 87 18.71 -2.24 -6.69
CA PRO A 87 19.23 -1.15 -5.90
C PRO A 87 18.21 -0.76 -4.82
N SER A 88 18.68 -0.45 -3.60
CA SER A 88 17.79 -0.05 -2.51
C SER A 88 17.09 1.30 -2.74
N PHE A 89 17.60 2.13 -3.66
CA PHE A 89 17.06 3.45 -4.03
C PHE A 89 16.89 3.59 -5.55
N ALA A 90 16.42 2.53 -6.21
CA ALA A 90 16.17 2.60 -7.64
C ALA A 90 14.95 3.47 -7.93
N ILE A 91 15.09 4.44 -8.84
CA ILE A 91 13.95 5.17 -9.43
C ILE A 91 13.12 4.22 -10.31
N ARG A 92 13.78 3.23 -10.92
CA ARG A 92 13.13 2.21 -11.73
C ARG A 92 12.58 1.10 -10.82
N PRO A 93 11.29 0.78 -10.94
CA PRO A 93 10.71 -0.39 -10.29
C PRO A 93 11.52 -1.66 -10.61
N PRO A 94 11.76 -2.54 -9.62
CA PRO A 94 12.52 -3.77 -9.82
C PRO A 94 11.90 -4.71 -10.86
N GLU A 95 10.63 -4.51 -11.20
CA GLU A 95 9.91 -5.24 -12.24
C GLU A 95 10.42 -4.93 -13.65
N TYR A 96 11.13 -3.80 -13.86
CA TYR A 96 11.78 -3.50 -15.14
C TYR A 96 13.18 -4.10 -15.28
N LEU A 97 13.66 -4.88 -14.30
CA LEU A 97 14.97 -5.54 -14.32
C LEU A 97 14.88 -6.98 -14.87
N GLU A 98 13.79 -7.29 -15.56
CA GLU A 98 13.55 -8.59 -16.18
C GLU A 98 14.38 -8.72 -17.47
N GLN A 99 15.01 -9.89 -17.63
CA GLN A 99 15.80 -10.24 -18.82
C GLN A 99 15.10 -11.29 -19.68
N ASP A 100 13.96 -11.81 -19.18
CA ASP A 100 13.10 -12.73 -19.90
C ASP A 100 12.12 -11.92 -20.75
N GLU A 101 12.13 -12.14 -22.06
CA GLU A 101 11.26 -11.46 -23.02
C GLU A 101 9.78 -11.75 -22.73
N GLY A 102 9.45 -12.97 -22.27
CA GLY A 102 8.08 -13.35 -21.90
C GLY A 102 7.58 -12.54 -20.70
N MET A 103 8.38 -12.48 -19.64
CA MET A 103 8.05 -11.70 -18.45
C MET A 103 7.95 -10.19 -18.75
N THR A 104 8.85 -9.68 -19.58
CA THR A 104 8.80 -8.28 -20.05
C THR A 104 7.48 -7.96 -20.74
N HIS A 105 6.93 -8.90 -21.53
CA HIS A 105 5.63 -8.71 -22.17
C HIS A 105 4.48 -8.65 -21.15
N ILE A 106 4.51 -9.52 -20.12
CA ILE A 106 3.52 -9.57 -19.05
C ILE A 106 3.56 -8.29 -18.21
N THR A 107 4.75 -7.87 -17.75
CA THR A 107 4.91 -6.65 -16.94
C THR A 107 4.54 -5.40 -17.71
N ARG A 108 4.80 -5.35 -19.03
CA ARG A 108 4.32 -4.28 -19.91
C ARG A 108 2.79 -4.20 -19.91
N LYS A 109 2.11 -5.32 -20.08
CA LYS A 109 0.63 -5.38 -20.12
C LYS A 109 0.03 -5.00 -18.76
N ALA A 110 0.61 -5.46 -17.66
CA ALA A 110 0.23 -5.07 -16.31
C ALA A 110 0.40 -3.56 -16.09
N SER A 111 1.53 -3.00 -16.51
CA SER A 111 1.81 -1.56 -16.42
C SER A 111 0.84 -0.72 -17.24
N GLN A 112 0.47 -1.18 -18.45
CA GLN A 112 -0.55 -0.51 -19.27
C GLN A 112 -1.90 -0.44 -18.55
N LYS A 113 -2.35 -1.52 -17.91
CA LYS A 113 -3.61 -1.50 -17.13
C LYS A 113 -3.55 -0.54 -15.95
N VAL A 114 -2.44 -0.53 -15.22
CA VAL A 114 -2.23 0.43 -14.12
C VAL A 114 -2.24 1.87 -14.64
N TYR A 115 -1.59 2.14 -15.77
CA TYR A 115 -1.59 3.45 -16.40
C TYR A 115 -3.00 3.88 -16.79
N THR A 116 -3.77 3.02 -17.45
CA THR A 116 -5.18 3.30 -17.80
C THR A 116 -6.04 3.58 -16.57
N PHE A 117 -5.83 2.83 -15.49
CA PHE A 117 -6.50 3.10 -14.20
C PHE A 117 -6.13 4.50 -13.68
N MET A 118 -4.83 4.83 -13.67
CA MET A 118 -4.33 6.12 -13.19
C MET A 118 -4.84 7.32 -13.99
N THR A 119 -5.03 7.16 -15.31
CA THR A 119 -5.61 8.21 -16.18
C THR A 119 -6.96 8.69 -15.65
N TRP A 120 -7.78 7.81 -15.08
CA TRP A 120 -9.11 8.16 -14.57
C TRP A 120 -9.12 8.39 -13.06
N SER A 121 -8.34 7.63 -12.29
CA SER A 121 -8.34 7.72 -10.83
C SER A 121 -7.74 9.04 -10.33
N LEU A 122 -6.71 9.59 -10.99
CA LEU A 122 -6.11 10.86 -10.56
C LEU A 122 -7.05 12.06 -10.77
N PRO A 123 -7.67 12.26 -11.96
CA PRO A 123 -8.71 13.29 -12.12
C PRO A 123 -9.89 13.08 -11.18
N GLY A 124 -10.36 11.84 -11.01
CA GLY A 124 -11.44 11.53 -10.08
C GLY A 124 -11.11 11.89 -8.63
N LEU A 125 -9.87 11.63 -8.20
CA LEU A 125 -9.37 12.00 -6.89
C LEU A 125 -9.25 13.52 -6.73
N ALA A 126 -8.83 14.24 -7.78
CA ALA A 126 -8.77 15.69 -7.77
C ALA A 126 -10.17 16.32 -7.62
N VAL A 127 -11.16 15.83 -8.38
CA VAL A 127 -12.56 16.25 -8.26
C VAL A 127 -13.07 15.96 -6.84
N PHE A 128 -12.83 14.75 -6.33
CA PHE A 128 -13.18 14.41 -4.95
C PHE A 128 -12.55 15.37 -3.94
N ALA A 129 -11.26 15.69 -4.08
CA ALA A 129 -10.57 16.61 -3.18
C ALA A 129 -11.09 18.06 -3.26
N MET A 130 -11.56 18.51 -4.43
CA MET A 130 -12.05 19.88 -4.62
C MET A 130 -13.47 20.10 -4.09
N PHE A 131 -14.33 19.10 -4.23
CA PHE A 131 -15.77 19.24 -3.97
C PHE A 131 -16.26 18.48 -2.73
N SER A 132 -15.44 17.62 -2.15
CA SER A 132 -15.84 16.86 -0.97
C SER A 132 -15.88 17.77 0.27
N PRO A 133 -16.99 17.76 1.04
CA PRO A 133 -17.07 18.46 2.32
C PRO A 133 -16.32 17.71 3.44
N LEU A 134 -15.73 16.56 3.13
CA LEU A 134 -15.02 15.71 4.09
C LEU A 134 -13.70 16.35 4.53
N SER A 135 -13.24 15.97 5.72
CA SER A 135 -11.93 16.41 6.21
C SER A 135 -10.79 15.91 5.31
N ARG A 136 -9.65 16.60 5.37
CA ARG A 136 -8.45 16.29 4.54
C ARG A 136 -7.95 14.85 4.71
N ILE A 137 -8.23 14.21 5.85
CA ILE A 137 -7.93 12.80 6.13
C ILE A 137 -8.55 11.88 5.08
N TYR A 138 -9.80 12.13 4.69
CA TYR A 138 -10.49 11.30 3.70
C TYR A 138 -9.85 11.45 2.32
N THR A 139 -9.28 12.61 2.00
CA THR A 139 -8.48 12.79 0.79
C THR A 139 -7.20 11.95 0.84
N VAL A 140 -6.47 11.97 1.96
CA VAL A 140 -5.26 11.14 2.13
C VAL A 140 -5.62 9.65 2.07
N LEU A 141 -6.72 9.23 2.69
CA LEU A 141 -7.21 7.87 2.63
C LEU A 141 -7.57 7.46 1.19
N ALA A 142 -8.23 8.33 0.43
CA ALA A 142 -8.52 8.10 -0.98
C ALA A 142 -7.24 7.94 -1.82
N ILE A 143 -6.19 8.72 -1.53
CA ILE A 143 -4.87 8.56 -2.18
C ILE A 143 -4.29 7.18 -1.86
N LEU A 144 -4.35 6.74 -0.60
CA LEU A 144 -3.88 5.41 -0.21
C LEU A 144 -4.68 4.30 -0.87
N VAL A 145 -6.00 4.46 -1.03
CA VAL A 145 -6.85 3.49 -1.76
C VAL A 145 -6.46 3.41 -3.23
N VAL A 146 -6.27 4.54 -3.92
CA VAL A 146 -5.79 4.56 -5.30
C VAL A 146 -4.42 3.90 -5.42
N ALA A 147 -3.50 4.23 -4.50
CA ALA A 147 -2.18 3.65 -4.42
C ALA A 147 -2.20 2.14 -4.12
N PHE A 148 -3.18 1.65 -3.36
CA PHE A 148 -3.36 0.22 -3.10
C PHE A 148 -3.90 -0.49 -4.35
N LEU A 149 -4.94 0.08 -4.97
CA LEU A 149 -5.60 -0.51 -6.14
C LEU A 149 -4.66 -0.66 -7.33
N GLN A 150 -3.72 0.26 -7.57
CA GLN A 150 -2.71 0.08 -8.62
C GLN A 150 -1.89 -1.21 -8.43
N TYR A 151 -1.48 -1.53 -7.20
CA TYR A 151 -0.70 -2.74 -6.92
C TYR A 151 -1.58 -4.00 -6.97
N VAL A 152 -2.86 -3.89 -6.61
CA VAL A 152 -3.83 -4.98 -6.80
C VAL A 152 -3.99 -5.30 -8.29
N ILE A 153 -4.23 -4.29 -9.13
CA ILE A 153 -4.40 -4.46 -10.57
C ILE A 153 -3.14 -5.09 -11.17
N TYR A 154 -1.97 -4.55 -10.81
CA TYR A 154 -0.69 -5.04 -11.26
C TYR A 154 -0.47 -6.51 -10.87
N TYR A 155 -0.64 -6.83 -9.58
CA TYR A 155 -0.43 -8.18 -9.06
C TYR A 155 -1.40 -9.21 -9.68
N ARG A 156 -2.68 -8.84 -9.85
CA ARG A 156 -3.67 -9.71 -10.48
C ARG A 156 -3.33 -10.00 -11.93
N GLU A 157 -2.85 -9.01 -12.67
CA GLU A 157 -2.49 -9.20 -14.08
C GLU A 157 -1.30 -10.12 -14.25
N ILE A 158 -0.23 -9.93 -13.46
CA ILE A 158 0.94 -10.81 -13.53
C ILE A 158 0.57 -12.23 -13.10
N ARG A 159 -0.20 -12.37 -12.01
CA ARG A 159 -0.60 -13.69 -11.51
C ARG A 159 -1.49 -14.46 -12.48
N LYS A 160 -2.27 -13.76 -13.30
CA LYS A 160 -3.11 -14.36 -14.34
C LYS A 160 -2.24 -15.01 -15.42
N HIS A 161 -1.30 -14.27 -16.01
CA HIS A 161 -0.48 -14.77 -17.12
C HIS A 161 0.46 -15.91 -16.69
N LEU A 162 0.98 -15.86 -15.46
CA LEU A 162 1.79 -16.96 -14.91
C LEU A 162 1.02 -18.26 -14.69
N ARG A 163 -0.32 -18.21 -14.60
CA ARG A 163 -1.15 -19.42 -14.54
C ARG A 163 -1.46 -19.97 -15.92
N GLU A 164 -1.55 -19.10 -16.92
CA GLU A 164 -1.81 -19.47 -18.32
C GLU A 164 -0.58 -20.09 -19.00
N GLU A 165 0.65 -19.79 -18.53
CA GLU A 165 1.89 -20.44 -19.00
C GLU A 165 2.17 -21.81 -18.37
N ASP A 166 1.54 -22.12 -17.23
CA ASP A 166 1.69 -23.40 -16.50
C ASP A 166 0.69 -24.48 -17.01
N GLU A 167 -0.23 -24.14 -17.92
CA GLU A 167 -1.21 -25.04 -18.60
C GLU A 167 -0.78 -25.36 -20.04
#